data_AF-A0A7K2FP38-F1
#
_entry.id   AF-A0A7K2FP38-F1
#
_cell.length_a   1.000
_cell.length_b   1.000
_cell.length_c   1.000
_cell.angle_alpha   90.00
_cell.angle_beta   90.00
_cell.angle_gamma   90.00
#
_symmetry.space_group_name_H-M   'P 1'
#
loop_
_entity.id
_entity.type
_entity.pdbx_description
1 polymer ?
#
loop_
_entity_poly.entity_id
_entity_poly.type
_entity_poly.pdbx_seq_one_letter_code
_entity_poly.pdbx_strand_id
1 'polypeptide(L)' 'CFCMTYGDGSGNTHALTSLDVAGHEMSHGVTSNTAGLNYTGESGGLNEATSDIFGTGVEFYANNASDPGDYLIGEKI' A
#
# COMPACT_ATOMS: atom_id res chain seq x y z
N CYS A 1 13.27 2.93 13.05
CA CYS A 1 13.58 1.74 12.24
C CYS A 1 13.23 2.04 10.78
N PHE A 2 13.67 1.21 9.83
CA PHE A 2 13.02 1.15 8.52
C PHE A 2 11.80 0.25 8.69
N CYS A 3 10.67 0.86 9.02
CA CYS A 3 9.47 0.19 9.48
C CYS A 3 8.25 1.01 9.09
N MET A 4 7.14 0.31 8.87
CA MET A 4 5.87 0.95 8.55
C MET A 4 5.16 1.38 9.83
N THR A 5 4.51 2.54 9.76
CA THR A 5 3.72 3.10 10.86
C THR A 5 2.33 3.38 10.35
N TYR A 6 1.33 2.85 11.03
CA TYR A 6 -0.07 3.02 10.68
C TYR A 6 -0.75 3.88 11.75
N GLY A 7 -1.52 4.87 11.30
CA GLY A 7 -2.37 5.64 12.19
C GLY A 7 -3.65 4.89 12.53
N ASP A 8 -4.21 5.17 13.70
CA ASP A 8 -5.52 4.64 14.12
C ASP A 8 -6.71 5.32 13.44
N GLY A 9 -6.45 6.30 12.56
CA GLY A 9 -7.49 7.19 12.03
C GLY A 9 -7.91 8.27 13.03
N SER A 10 -8.72 9.23 12.59
CA SER A 10 -9.28 10.28 13.45
C SER A 10 -10.75 10.50 13.14
N GLY A 11 -11.58 10.71 14.16
CA GLY A 11 -12.99 11.10 13.97
C GLY A 11 -13.89 10.00 13.36
N ASN A 12 -13.79 8.77 13.88
CA ASN A 12 -14.52 7.58 13.40
C ASN A 12 -14.09 7.03 12.03
N THR A 13 -12.93 7.42 11.50
CA THR A 13 -12.29 6.67 10.39
C THR A 13 -11.66 5.40 10.93
N HIS A 14 -11.49 4.37 10.11
CA HIS A 14 -10.82 3.14 10.55
C HIS A 14 -9.30 3.37 10.65
N ALA A 15 -8.61 2.43 11.32
CA ALA A 15 -7.15 2.38 11.31
C ALA A 15 -6.65 2.10 9.88
N LEU A 16 -5.51 2.68 9.50
CA LEU A 16 -4.96 2.59 8.15
C LEU A 16 -4.28 1.23 7.88
N THR A 17 -4.92 0.13 8.26
CA THR A 17 -4.36 -1.22 8.26
C THR A 17 -5.11 -2.17 7.32
N SER A 18 -5.73 -1.65 6.26
CA SER A 18 -6.29 -2.51 5.20
C SER A 18 -5.17 -3.26 4.47
N LEU A 19 -5.54 -4.36 3.80
CA LEU A 19 -4.57 -5.30 3.27
C LEU A 19 -3.73 -4.68 2.13
N ASP A 20 -4.39 -3.96 1.24
CA ASP A 20 -3.78 -3.19 0.16
C ASP A 20 -2.88 -2.04 0.67
N VAL A 21 -3.31 -1.27 1.68
CA VAL A 21 -2.53 -0.18 2.29
C VAL A 21 -1.31 -0.77 2.99
N ALA A 22 -1.47 -1.88 3.72
CA ALA A 22 -0.34 -2.57 4.31
C ALA A 22 0.64 -3.08 3.24
N GLY A 23 0.13 -3.62 2.13
CA GLY A 23 0.91 -4.05 0.97
C GLY A 23 1.63 -2.90 0.27
N HIS A 24 0.97 -1.76 0.11
CA HIS A 24 1.51 -0.52 -0.45
C HIS A 24 2.71 -0.04 0.36
N GLU A 25 2.53 0.10 1.68
CA GLU A 25 3.57 0.61 2.58
C GLU A 25 4.79 -0.33 2.62
N MET A 26 4.56 -1.65 2.66
CA MET A 26 5.64 -2.64 2.59
C MET A 26 6.37 -2.61 1.23
N SER A 27 5.68 -2.25 0.15
CA SER A 27 6.24 -2.19 -1.21
C SER A 27 7.19 -1.01 -1.42
N HIS A 28 7.02 0.10 -0.68
CA HIS A 28 8.07 1.13 -0.61
C HIS A 28 9.40 0.55 -0.12
N GLY A 29 9.35 -0.42 0.81
CA GLY A 29 10.52 -1.17 1.25
C GLY A 29 11.19 -1.95 0.14
N VAL A 30 10.41 -2.61 -0.72
CA VAL A 30 10.92 -3.31 -1.90
C VAL A 30 11.54 -2.34 -2.90
N THR A 31 10.83 -1.26 -3.24
CA THR A 31 11.33 -0.22 -4.17
C THR A 31 12.63 0.39 -3.66
N SER A 32 12.73 0.70 -2.36
CA SER A 32 13.94 1.22 -1.72
C SER A 32 15.14 0.30 -1.83
N ASN A 33 14.94 -1.02 -1.82
CA ASN A 33 16.02 -2.01 -1.88
C ASN A 33 16.29 -2.54 -3.29
N THR A 34 15.57 -2.05 -4.29
CA THR A 34 15.68 -2.49 -5.69
C THR A 34 15.96 -1.30 -6.62
N ALA A 35 14.94 -0.77 -7.30
CA ALA A 35 15.08 0.31 -8.26
C ALA A 35 15.46 1.66 -7.62
N GLY A 36 15.17 1.84 -6.32
CA GLY A 36 15.54 3.04 -5.57
C GLY A 36 14.92 4.32 -6.14
N LEU A 37 13.66 4.26 -6.58
CA LEU A 37 13.00 5.39 -7.24
C LEU A 37 12.87 6.58 -6.27
N ASN A 38 13.48 7.71 -6.64
CA ASN A 38 13.45 8.91 -5.81
C ASN A 38 12.02 9.47 -5.71
N TYR A 39 11.64 9.92 -4.52
CA TYR A 39 10.27 10.32 -4.20
C TYR A 39 9.94 11.74 -4.65
N THR A 40 10.06 12.01 -5.95
CA THR A 40 9.81 13.31 -6.56
C THR A 40 9.56 13.18 -8.06
N GLY A 41 8.74 14.08 -8.63
CA GLY A 41 8.41 14.07 -10.05
C GLY A 41 7.90 12.72 -10.55
N GLU A 42 8.32 12.33 -11.75
CA GLU A 42 7.90 11.07 -12.38
C GLU A 42 8.40 9.84 -11.63
N SER A 43 9.61 9.87 -11.06
CA SER A 43 10.10 8.75 -10.27
C SER A 43 9.31 8.56 -8.98
N GLY A 44 8.82 9.65 -8.38
CA GLY A 44 7.91 9.59 -7.23
C GLY A 44 6.56 8.99 -7.61
N GLY A 45 5.99 9.41 -8.74
CA GLY A 45 4.75 8.82 -9.26
C GLY A 45 4.89 7.32 -9.56
N LEU A 46 6.02 6.88 -10.12
CA LEU A 46 6.29 5.46 -10.34
C LEU A 46 6.53 4.69 -9.02
N ASN A 47 7.10 5.33 -8.01
CA ASN A 47 7.28 4.72 -6.68
C ASN A 47 5.91 4.41 -6.05
N GLU A 48 5.02 5.40 -5.99
CA GLU A 48 3.63 5.27 -5.53
C GLU A 48 2.85 4.23 -6.34
N ALA A 49 2.85 4.36 -7.67
CA ALA A 49 2.11 3.45 -8.53
C ALA A 49 2.58 2.00 -8.41
N THR A 50 3.88 1.77 -8.20
CA THR A 50 4.41 0.43 -7.94
C THR A 50 3.88 -0.13 -6.62
N SER A 51 3.81 0.72 -5.59
CA SER A 51 3.24 0.33 -4.29
C SER A 51 1.75 0.00 -4.40
N ASP A 52 0.95 0.77 -5.14
CA ASP A 52 -0.47 0.47 -5.40
C ASP A 52 -0.64 -0.86 -6.15
N ILE A 53 0.10 -1.07 -7.24
CA ILE A 53 0.04 -2.31 -8.04
C ILE A 53 0.34 -3.54 -7.17
N PHE A 54 1.36 -3.44 -6.31
CA PHE A 54 1.72 -4.55 -5.42
C PHE A 54 0.72 -4.72 -4.28
N GLY A 55 0.20 -3.63 -3.71
CA GLY A 55 -0.88 -3.65 -2.71
C GLY A 55 -2.11 -4.38 -3.24
N THR A 56 -2.62 -3.99 -4.42
CA THR A 56 -3.69 -4.71 -5.11
C THR A 56 -3.32 -6.18 -5.38
N GLY A 57 -2.08 -6.44 -5.80
CA GLY A 57 -1.58 -7.81 -5.99
C GLY A 57 -1.65 -8.67 -4.72
N VAL A 58 -1.44 -8.07 -3.54
CA VAL A 58 -1.59 -8.75 -2.24
C VAL A 58 -3.06 -9.12 -1.99
N GLU A 59 -4.02 -8.28 -2.32
CA GLU A 59 -5.45 -8.61 -2.16
C GLU A 59 -5.89 -9.77 -3.06
N PHE A 60 -5.52 -9.70 -4.35
CA PHE A 60 -5.78 -10.80 -5.29
C PHE A 60 -5.13 -12.10 -4.83
N TYR A 61 -3.91 -12.01 -4.26
CA TYR A 61 -3.22 -13.17 -3.71
C TYR A 61 -3.91 -13.74 -2.47
N ALA A 62 -4.31 -12.86 -1.52
CA ALA A 62 -4.97 -13.27 -0.30
C ALA A 62 -6.36 -13.87 -0.58
N ASN A 63 -7.03 -13.42 -1.65
CA ASN A 63 -8.32 -13.92 -2.11
C ASN A 63 -9.34 -13.99 -0.95
N ASN A 64 -9.39 -12.93 -0.15
CA ASN A 64 -10.25 -12.84 1.01
C ASN A 64 -11.69 -12.60 0.55
N ALA A 65 -12.63 -13.48 0.94
CA ALA A 65 -14.03 -13.32 0.55
C ALA A 65 -14.71 -12.05 1.14
N SER A 66 -14.20 -11.53 2.25
CA SER A 66 -14.68 -10.28 2.86
C SER A 66 -14.04 -9.03 2.26
N ASP A 67 -12.95 -9.21 1.52
CA ASP A 67 -12.16 -8.16 0.90
C ASP A 67 -11.56 -8.67 -0.43
N PRO A 68 -12.40 -8.82 -1.48
CA PRO A 68 -11.95 -9.36 -2.75
C PRO A 68 -11.15 -8.29 -3.50
N GLY A 69 -10.00 -8.66 -4.08
CA GLY A 69 -9.23 -7.73 -4.90
C GLY A 69 -10.06 -7.10 -6.03
N ASP A 70 -10.10 -5.78 -6.06
CA ASP A 70 -11.01 -5.02 -6.92
C ASP A 70 -10.39 -3.76 -7.56
N TYR A 71 -9.07 -3.56 -7.40
CA TYR A 71 -8.29 -2.41 -7.90
C TYR A 71 -8.68 -1.07 -7.27
N LEU A 72 -9.49 -1.07 -6.22
CA LEU A 72 -9.61 0.09 -5.35
C LEU A 72 -8.41 0.12 -4.40
N ILE A 73 -8.14 1.32 -3.87
CA ILE A 73 -7.07 1.54 -2.90
C ILE A 73 -7.69 2.23 -1.68
N GLY A 74 -7.53 1.63 -0.51
CA GLY A 74 -8.00 2.14 0.77
C GLY A 74 -9.51 2.08 0.95
N GLU A 75 -10.21 1.14 0.33
CA GLU A 75 -11.66 1.02 0.44
C GLU A 75 -12.13 0.31 1.73
N LYS A 76 -11.20 -0.31 2.49
CA LYS A 76 -11.48 -0.86 3.83
C LYS A 76 -11.03 0.01 5.01
N ILE A 77 -10.69 1.28 4.78
CA ILE A 77 -10.31 2.24 5.85
C ILE A 77 -11.35 3.33 6.10
#